data_AF-A0A376DF78-F1
#
_entry.id   AF-A0A376DF78-F1
#
_cell.length_a   1.000
_cell.length_b   1.000
_cell.length_c   1.000
_cell.angle_alpha   90.00
_cell.angle_beta   90.00
_cell.angle_gamma   90.00
#
_symmetry.space_group_name_H-M   'P 1'
#
loop_
_entity.id
_entity.type
_entity.pdbx_description
1 polymer ?
#
loop_
_entity_poly.entity_id
_entity_poly.type
_entity_poly.pdbx_seq_one_letter_code
_entity_poly.pdbx_strand_id
1 'polypeptide(L)'
;MQRYSFIALALLSCASLSPVYATADNSITRHALQFAKGQSATSVHGSIKGNEVIDYTLIAAQGQQMDVTLKGGNATYFNLLAPGSHAEALFNGAIAGDRFQGALPAKGQYTVRLYQMGAAKDTTTAHPFTLVISIKGDAARDATPPHSASGTLPCAQHSGQPMGQCPFRVMRQANGDATLTLTLPDQRQRTLFFSHGKPLSADLSQADGDMRFTWQQQDDLLLIRCGQERYEIPSAAITGD
;
A
#
# COMPACT_ATOMS: atom_id res chain seq x y z
N MET A 1 -53.34 -52.97 28.78
CA MET A 1 -53.13 -52.28 27.48
C MET A 1 -52.96 -50.79 27.76
N GLN A 2 -51.73 -50.30 27.87
CA GLN A 2 -51.42 -48.88 28.06
C GLN A 2 -50.54 -48.41 26.90
N ARG A 3 -51.07 -47.45 26.14
CA ARG A 3 -50.46 -46.84 24.96
C ARG A 3 -49.56 -45.69 25.44
N TYR A 4 -48.26 -45.75 25.14
CA TYR A 4 -47.36 -44.62 25.31
C TYR A 4 -47.25 -43.86 23.98
N SER A 5 -47.80 -42.64 23.95
CA SER A 5 -47.59 -41.69 22.86
C SER A 5 -46.23 -41.00 23.03
N PHE A 6 -45.34 -41.17 22.05
CA PHE A 6 -44.11 -40.40 21.95
C PHE A 6 -44.40 -39.05 21.29
N ILE A 7 -44.18 -37.95 22.02
CA ILE A 7 -44.19 -36.59 21.48
C ILE A 7 -42.77 -36.27 21.03
N ALA A 8 -42.55 -36.14 19.72
CA ALA A 8 -41.30 -35.68 19.14
C ALA A 8 -41.24 -34.14 19.21
N LEU A 9 -40.30 -33.61 19.98
CA LEU A 9 -40.02 -32.17 20.07
C LEU A 9 -38.99 -31.80 18.98
N ALA A 10 -39.42 -31.11 17.93
CA ALA A 10 -38.53 -30.58 16.90
C ALA A 10 -37.91 -29.26 17.37
N LEU A 11 -36.60 -29.25 17.63
CA LEU A 11 -35.82 -28.05 17.96
C LEU A 11 -35.50 -27.27 16.68
N LEU A 12 -36.23 -26.18 16.44
CA LEU A 12 -35.93 -25.21 15.38
C LEU A 12 -34.77 -24.30 15.85
N SER A 13 -33.57 -24.57 15.37
CA SER A 13 -32.36 -23.79 15.66
C SER A 13 -32.30 -22.58 14.72
N CYS A 14 -32.62 -21.40 15.26
CA CYS A 14 -32.52 -20.13 14.55
C CYS A 14 -31.05 -19.67 14.56
N ALA A 15 -30.31 -19.92 13.47
CA ALA A 15 -28.94 -19.46 13.32
C ALA A 15 -28.91 -17.94 13.09
N SER A 16 -28.60 -17.17 14.13
CA SER A 16 -28.38 -15.72 14.01
C SER A 16 -27.08 -15.44 13.27
N LEU A 17 -27.18 -14.99 12.02
CA LEU A 17 -26.08 -14.38 11.28
C LEU A 17 -25.78 -13.00 11.90
N SER A 18 -24.79 -12.95 12.79
CA SER A 18 -24.26 -11.67 13.26
C SER A 18 -23.46 -11.01 12.13
N PRO A 19 -23.70 -9.73 11.82
CA PRO A 19 -22.85 -8.98 10.89
C PRO A 19 -21.46 -8.82 11.52
N VAL A 20 -20.42 -9.31 10.82
CA VAL A 20 -19.03 -9.03 11.15
C VAL A 20 -18.74 -7.61 10.68
N TYR A 21 -18.74 -6.65 11.61
CA TYR A 21 -18.16 -5.34 11.35
C TYR A 21 -16.64 -5.48 11.38
N ALA A 22 -15.97 -5.22 10.27
CA ALA A 22 -14.52 -5.09 10.25
C ALA A 22 -14.11 -3.96 11.19
N THR A 23 -13.42 -4.28 12.28
CA THR A 23 -12.82 -3.29 13.16
C THR A 23 -11.68 -2.61 12.41
N ALA A 24 -11.79 -1.31 12.16
CA ALA A 24 -10.60 -0.52 11.86
C ALA A 24 -9.62 -0.68 13.04
N ASP A 25 -8.36 -1.00 12.74
CA ASP A 25 -7.34 -1.26 13.75
C ASP A 25 -7.14 0.01 14.60
N ASN A 26 -7.73 0.01 15.80
CA ASN A 26 -7.84 1.16 16.69
C ASN A 26 -6.50 1.49 17.41
N SER A 27 -5.38 0.90 16.96
CA SER A 27 -4.05 0.99 17.58
C SER A 27 -3.08 1.96 16.88
N ILE A 28 -3.42 2.47 15.70
CA ILE A 28 -2.53 3.34 14.90
C ILE A 28 -2.94 4.80 15.04
N THR A 29 -2.04 5.63 15.58
CA THR A 29 -2.23 7.10 15.62
C THR A 29 -1.86 7.69 14.27
N ARG A 30 -2.71 8.55 13.69
CA ARG A 30 -2.48 9.12 12.34
C ARG A 30 -2.46 10.64 12.34
N HIS A 31 -1.47 11.21 11.65
CA HIS A 31 -1.27 12.64 11.48
C HIS A 31 -1.13 12.98 9.99
N ALA A 32 -2.05 13.79 9.46
CA ALA A 32 -1.90 14.33 8.12
C ALA A 32 -0.92 15.51 8.13
N LEU A 33 0.11 15.44 7.30
CA LEU A 33 1.11 16.48 7.11
C LEU A 33 0.78 17.34 5.90
N GLN A 34 1.03 18.64 6.06
CA GLN A 34 0.98 19.62 5.00
C GLN A 34 2.20 20.53 5.12
N PHE A 35 2.76 20.93 3.99
CA PHE A 35 3.82 21.93 3.99
C PHE A 35 3.21 23.33 4.11
N ALA A 36 3.88 24.20 4.85
CA ALA A 36 3.53 25.62 4.86
C ALA A 36 3.62 26.19 3.43
N LYS A 37 2.83 27.22 3.13
CA LYS A 37 2.79 27.82 1.80
C LYS A 37 4.20 28.20 1.32
N GLY A 38 4.59 27.71 0.14
CA GLY A 38 5.91 27.95 -0.46
C GLY A 38 7.05 27.11 0.12
N GLN A 39 6.76 26.25 1.11
CA GLN A 39 7.72 25.28 1.64
C GLN A 39 7.52 23.92 0.99
N SER A 40 8.60 23.14 0.96
CA SER A 40 8.62 21.79 0.40
C SER A 40 9.17 20.76 1.40
N ALA A 41 9.25 21.16 2.66
CA ALA A 41 9.75 20.35 3.76
C ALA A 41 9.03 20.67 5.06
N THR A 42 9.00 19.70 5.98
CA THR A 42 8.55 19.87 7.35
C THR A 42 9.39 19.01 8.30
N SER A 43 9.39 19.38 9.57
CA SER A 43 10.00 18.62 10.65
C SER A 43 8.95 18.34 11.71
N VAL A 44 8.85 17.09 12.14
CA VAL A 44 7.97 16.65 13.22
C VAL A 44 8.81 16.16 14.37
N HIS A 45 8.55 16.68 15.56
CA HIS A 45 9.19 16.23 16.80
C HIS A 45 8.16 15.47 17.62
N GLY A 46 8.57 14.36 18.23
CA GLY A 46 7.67 13.53 19.02
C GLY A 46 8.41 12.48 19.83
N SER A 47 7.65 11.57 20.41
CA SER A 47 8.15 10.37 21.06
C SER A 47 7.22 9.20 20.80
N ILE A 48 7.78 8.00 20.76
CA ILE A 48 7.04 6.75 20.59
C ILE A 48 7.35 5.82 21.77
N LYS A 49 6.37 5.05 22.25
CA LYS A 49 6.56 4.09 23.34
C LYS A 49 5.90 2.74 23.04
N GLY A 50 6.51 1.68 23.54
CA GLY A 50 6.00 0.32 23.48
C GLY A 50 5.54 -0.09 22.07
N ASN A 51 4.29 -0.55 21.97
CA ASN A 51 3.68 -1.01 20.72
C ASN A 51 2.96 0.10 19.93
N GLU A 52 3.22 1.37 20.23
CA GLU A 52 2.66 2.46 19.44
C GLU A 52 3.10 2.36 17.97
N VAL A 53 2.17 2.67 17.09
CA VAL A 53 2.40 2.85 15.66
C VAL A 53 1.86 4.22 15.29
N ILE A 54 2.70 5.03 14.65
CA ILE A 54 2.38 6.41 14.28
C ILE A 54 2.50 6.55 12.76
N ASP A 55 1.38 6.87 12.10
CA ASP A 55 1.32 7.14 10.67
C ASP A 55 1.36 8.65 10.41
N TYR A 56 2.39 9.13 9.73
CA TYR A 56 2.40 10.45 9.11
C TYR A 56 2.05 10.34 7.64
N THR A 57 0.96 10.97 7.22
CA THR A 57 0.49 10.88 5.84
C THR A 57 0.72 12.18 5.08
N LEU A 58 1.10 12.10 3.81
CA LEU A 58 1.25 13.27 2.96
C LEU A 58 0.84 12.96 1.52
N ILE A 59 0.23 13.94 0.86
CA ILE A 59 -0.11 13.85 -0.56
C ILE A 59 1.11 14.25 -1.38
N ALA A 60 1.46 13.41 -2.34
CA ALA A 60 2.54 13.66 -3.27
C ALA A 60 2.17 13.22 -4.68
N ALA A 61 2.90 13.72 -5.67
CA ALA A 61 2.75 13.36 -7.06
C ALA A 61 3.86 12.40 -7.51
N GLN A 62 3.55 11.62 -8.54
CA GLN A 62 4.53 10.78 -9.21
C GLN A 62 5.72 11.61 -9.73
N GLY A 63 6.91 11.05 -9.62
CA GLY A 63 8.17 11.63 -10.08
C GLY A 63 8.78 12.69 -9.17
N GLN A 64 8.04 13.18 -8.16
CA GLN A 64 8.63 14.06 -7.16
C GLN A 64 9.72 13.31 -6.37
N GLN A 65 10.78 14.01 -6.00
CA GLN A 65 11.86 13.46 -5.18
C GLN A 65 11.50 13.63 -3.71
N MET A 66 11.23 12.53 -3.01
CA MET A 66 11.00 12.54 -1.56
C MET A 66 12.30 12.19 -0.83
N ASP A 67 12.57 12.93 0.24
CA ASP A 67 13.57 12.60 1.26
C ASP A 67 12.86 12.47 2.60
N VAL A 68 13.05 11.34 3.27
CA VAL A 68 12.57 11.09 4.63
C VAL A 68 13.77 10.72 5.47
N THR A 69 14.06 11.51 6.50
CA THR A 69 15.12 11.22 7.47
C THR A 69 14.51 11.11 8.86
N LEU A 70 14.74 9.98 9.52
CA LEU A 70 14.36 9.75 10.91
C LEU A 70 15.59 9.94 11.80
N LYS A 71 15.54 10.92 12.70
CA LYS A 71 16.52 11.08 13.78
C LYS A 71 15.89 10.63 15.08
N GLY A 72 16.29 9.48 15.61
CA GLY A 72 15.74 8.92 16.84
C GLY A 72 16.70 7.93 17.48
N GLY A 73 16.34 7.40 18.65
CA GLY A 73 17.13 6.34 19.28
C GLY A 73 17.14 5.04 18.45
N ASN A 74 18.16 4.20 18.65
CA ASN A 74 18.49 2.98 17.89
C ASN A 74 17.38 1.90 17.78
N ALA A 75 16.19 2.13 18.33
CA ALA A 75 15.08 1.18 18.34
C ALA A 75 13.79 1.74 17.68
N THR A 76 13.85 2.94 17.10
CA THR A 76 12.74 3.52 16.33
C THR A 76 13.05 3.43 14.84
N TYR A 77 12.10 2.91 14.08
CA TYR A 77 12.23 2.68 12.65
C TYR A 77 11.06 3.34 11.93
N PHE A 78 11.18 3.51 10.62
CA PHE A 78 10.05 3.88 9.79
C PHE A 78 9.95 3.00 8.54
N ASN A 79 8.72 2.81 8.07
CA ASN A 79 8.44 2.32 6.74
C ASN A 79 7.84 3.44 5.90
N LEU A 80 8.21 3.52 4.62
CA LEU A 80 7.50 4.35 3.63
C LEU A 80 6.54 3.45 2.85
N LEU A 81 5.24 3.68 3.00
CA LEU A 81 4.19 2.95 2.30
C LEU A 81 3.69 3.78 1.11
N ALA A 82 3.56 3.11 -0.04
CA ALA A 82 2.91 3.68 -1.22
C ALA A 82 1.41 3.95 -0.96
N PRO A 83 0.76 4.80 -1.78
CA PRO A 83 -0.69 4.95 -1.73
C PRO A 83 -1.40 3.61 -1.79
N GLY A 84 -2.39 3.41 -0.91
CA GLY A 84 -3.18 2.17 -0.83
C GLY A 84 -2.46 0.95 -0.23
N SER A 85 -1.17 1.04 0.11
CA SER A 85 -0.46 -0.06 0.78
C SER A 85 -0.73 -0.11 2.29
N HIS A 86 -0.90 -1.32 2.83
CA HIS A 86 -1.19 -1.54 4.25
C HIS A 86 -0.18 -2.43 4.99
N ALA A 87 0.68 -3.17 4.27
CA ALA A 87 1.57 -4.18 4.87
C ALA A 87 3.02 -4.06 4.38
N GLU A 88 3.22 -3.96 3.08
CA GLU A 88 4.55 -3.95 2.47
C GLU A 88 4.96 -2.53 2.05
N ALA A 89 6.26 -2.24 2.14
CA ALA A 89 6.79 -0.87 2.12
C ALA A 89 7.74 -0.64 0.94
N LEU A 90 7.69 0.57 0.36
CA LEU A 90 8.70 1.09 -0.58
C LEU A 90 10.06 1.26 0.09
N PHE A 91 10.08 1.45 1.41
CA PHE A 91 11.29 1.52 2.21
C PHE A 91 11.02 0.87 3.57
N ASN A 92 11.90 -0.04 3.98
CA ASN A 92 11.89 -0.65 5.30
C ASN A 92 13.10 -0.20 6.11
N GLY A 93 12.90 0.70 7.06
CA GLY A 93 13.98 1.30 7.83
C GLY A 93 14.68 0.35 8.80
N ALA A 94 14.04 -0.76 9.18
CA ALA A 94 14.71 -1.79 9.97
C ALA A 94 15.78 -2.57 9.17
N ILE A 95 15.75 -2.49 7.84
CA ILE A 95 16.71 -3.15 6.95
C ILE A 95 17.63 -2.11 6.28
N ALA A 96 17.04 -1.04 5.75
CA ALA A 96 17.73 -0.07 4.90
C ALA A 96 18.26 1.17 5.65
N GLY A 97 17.97 1.31 6.95
CA GLY A 97 18.46 2.40 7.79
C GLY A 97 17.46 3.53 7.99
N ASP A 98 17.96 4.71 8.34
CA ASP A 98 17.17 5.82 8.87
C ASP A 98 16.83 6.92 7.85
N ARG A 99 17.17 6.70 6.57
CA ARG A 99 16.90 7.64 5.50
C ARG A 99 16.45 6.98 4.21
N PHE A 100 15.36 7.48 3.66
CA PHE A 100 14.92 7.24 2.30
C PHE A 100 15.19 8.49 1.45
N GLN A 101 15.71 8.30 0.23
CA GLN A 101 15.78 9.35 -0.78
C GLN A 101 15.46 8.73 -2.15
N GLY A 102 14.42 9.22 -2.82
CA GLY A 102 14.07 8.68 -4.14
C GLY A 102 12.87 9.34 -4.81
N ALA A 103 12.72 9.05 -6.10
CA ALA A 103 11.58 9.45 -6.90
C ALA A 103 10.33 8.68 -6.47
N LEU A 104 9.21 9.37 -6.31
CA LEU A 104 7.96 8.76 -5.93
C LEU A 104 7.31 8.04 -7.12
N PRO A 105 6.94 6.77 -6.95
CA PRO A 105 6.45 5.97 -8.05
C PRO A 105 5.05 6.35 -8.54
N ALA A 106 4.24 7.00 -7.70
CA ALA A 106 2.84 7.28 -7.98
C ALA A 106 2.37 8.60 -7.38
N LYS A 107 1.21 9.07 -7.84
CA LYS A 107 0.47 10.11 -7.17
C LYS A 107 -0.40 9.48 -6.08
N GLY A 108 -0.50 10.12 -4.92
CA GLY A 108 -1.46 9.74 -3.89
C GLY A 108 -1.01 10.09 -2.49
N GLN A 109 -1.69 9.49 -1.51
CA GLN A 109 -1.34 9.63 -0.09
C GLN A 109 -0.30 8.59 0.29
N TYR A 110 0.93 9.04 0.54
CA TYR A 110 1.99 8.21 1.11
C TYR A 110 1.87 8.17 2.63
N THR A 111 2.33 7.09 3.25
CA THR A 111 2.38 6.94 4.70
C THR A 111 3.80 6.66 5.17
N VAL A 112 4.33 7.52 6.04
CA VAL A 112 5.53 7.24 6.82
C VAL A 112 5.08 6.66 8.16
N ARG A 113 5.23 5.34 8.33
CA ARG A 113 4.81 4.61 9.53
C ARG A 113 5.99 4.42 10.46
N LEU A 114 5.98 5.05 11.64
CA LEU A 114 6.96 4.78 12.69
C LEU A 114 6.51 3.64 13.59
N TYR A 115 7.47 2.86 14.03
CA TYR A 115 7.29 1.75 14.95
C TYR A 115 8.59 1.43 15.69
N GLN A 116 8.48 0.62 16.75
CA GLN A 116 9.63 0.12 17.50
C GLN A 116 9.85 -1.38 17.27
N MET A 117 11.02 -1.91 17.64
CA MET A 117 11.30 -3.36 17.62
C MET A 117 12.10 -3.79 18.85
N GLY A 118 12.11 -5.11 19.11
CA GLY A 118 12.85 -5.71 20.21
C GLY A 118 12.42 -5.18 21.57
N ALA A 119 13.36 -5.15 22.52
CA ALA A 119 13.11 -4.76 23.90
C ALA A 119 12.43 -3.38 24.06
N ALA A 120 12.61 -2.45 23.11
CA ALA A 120 11.96 -1.15 23.18
C ALA A 120 10.42 -1.22 23.11
N LYS A 121 9.86 -2.21 22.38
CA LYS A 121 8.41 -2.46 22.34
C LYS A 121 7.85 -2.97 23.68
N ASP A 122 8.70 -3.62 24.47
CA ASP A 122 8.30 -4.28 25.70
C ASP A 122 8.42 -3.36 26.93
N THR A 123 8.83 -2.10 26.73
CA THR A 123 8.93 -1.09 27.80
C THR A 123 7.96 0.07 27.60
N THR A 124 7.70 0.80 28.69
CA THR A 124 6.94 2.06 28.68
C THR A 124 7.82 3.29 28.44
N THR A 125 9.12 3.09 28.19
CA THR A 125 10.08 4.18 27.95
C THR A 125 9.73 4.89 26.66
N ALA A 126 9.54 6.21 26.74
CA ALA A 126 9.32 7.03 25.56
C ALA A 126 10.66 7.29 24.85
N HIS A 127 10.72 6.98 23.56
CA HIS A 127 11.87 7.23 22.71
C HIS A 127 11.59 8.47 21.85
N PRO A 128 12.31 9.59 22.07
CA PRO A 128 12.12 10.79 21.28
C PRO A 128 12.61 10.58 19.85
N PHE A 129 11.95 11.25 18.92
CA PHE A 129 12.34 11.28 17.51
C PHE A 129 12.13 12.67 16.90
N THR A 130 12.83 12.90 15.80
CA THR A 130 12.61 13.99 14.85
C THR A 130 12.51 13.37 13.46
N LEU A 131 11.36 13.55 12.82
CA LEU A 131 11.11 13.11 11.45
C LEU A 131 11.18 14.33 10.52
N VAL A 132 12.12 14.32 9.58
CA VAL A 132 12.25 15.35 8.55
C VAL A 132 11.77 14.77 7.24
N ILE A 133 10.81 15.45 6.61
CA ILE A 133 10.28 15.04 5.31
C ILE A 133 10.40 16.22 4.36
N SER A 134 10.95 15.98 3.17
CA SER A 134 10.93 16.94 2.08
C SER A 134 10.48 16.28 0.78
N ILE A 135 9.77 17.04 -0.05
CA ILE A 135 9.43 16.66 -1.41
C ILE A 135 9.90 17.80 -2.31
N LYS A 136 10.64 17.47 -3.37
CA LYS A 136 11.11 18.42 -4.37
C LYS A 136 10.72 17.97 -5.77
N GLY A 137 10.76 18.91 -6.71
CA GLY A 137 10.42 18.66 -8.10
C GLY A 137 8.91 18.77 -8.35
N ASP A 138 8.59 19.06 -9.61
CA ASP A 138 7.22 19.08 -10.10
C ASP A 138 6.73 17.66 -10.33
N ALA A 139 5.40 17.48 -10.35
CA ALA A 139 4.79 16.24 -10.81
C ALA A 139 5.36 15.90 -12.20
N ALA A 140 5.84 14.66 -12.38
CA ALA A 140 6.34 14.25 -13.69
C ALA A 140 5.24 14.41 -14.74
N ARG A 141 5.47 15.29 -15.72
CA ARG A 141 4.78 15.25 -17.01
C ARG A 141 5.71 14.52 -17.96
N ASP A 142 5.38 13.25 -18.24
CA ASP A 142 5.93 12.45 -19.34
C ASP A 142 7.47 12.24 -19.41
N ALA A 143 8.23 12.49 -18.33
CA ALA A 143 9.64 12.12 -18.31
C ALA A 143 9.77 10.59 -18.14
N THR A 144 10.09 9.89 -19.24
CA THR A 144 10.44 8.46 -19.30
C THR A 144 11.68 8.20 -18.43
N PRO A 145 11.56 7.59 -17.24
CA PRO A 145 12.72 7.29 -16.40
C PRO A 145 13.61 6.24 -17.06
N PRO A 146 14.92 6.19 -16.79
CA PRO A 146 15.75 5.06 -17.18
C PRO A 146 15.13 3.75 -16.67
N HIS A 147 15.19 2.68 -17.47
CA HIS A 147 14.51 1.38 -17.25
C HIS A 147 12.98 1.39 -17.30
N SER A 148 12.38 2.38 -17.97
CA SER A 148 10.95 2.36 -18.25
C SER A 148 10.61 1.68 -19.58
N ALA A 149 9.42 1.06 -19.61
CA ALA A 149 8.85 0.43 -20.79
C ALA A 149 7.35 0.73 -20.86
N SER A 150 6.75 0.52 -22.03
CA SER A 150 5.32 0.73 -22.25
C SER A 150 4.77 -0.29 -23.24
N GLY A 151 3.47 -0.56 -23.16
CA GLY A 151 2.79 -1.47 -24.06
C GLY A 151 1.30 -1.57 -23.71
N THR A 152 0.69 -2.71 -24.01
CA THR A 152 -0.67 -3.05 -23.57
C THR A 152 -0.69 -4.37 -22.81
N LEU A 153 -1.59 -4.51 -21.84
CA LEU A 153 -1.82 -5.72 -21.06
C LEU A 153 -3.31 -6.03 -20.98
N PRO A 154 -3.71 -7.30 -20.84
CA PRO A 154 -5.11 -7.62 -20.59
C PRO A 154 -5.61 -7.03 -19.26
N CYS A 155 -6.78 -6.39 -19.30
CA CYS A 155 -7.42 -5.81 -18.13
C CYS A 155 -8.96 -5.85 -18.21
N ALA A 156 -9.63 -5.82 -17.06
CA ALA A 156 -11.08 -5.61 -16.97
C ALA A 156 -11.41 -4.78 -15.73
N GLN A 157 -12.39 -3.88 -15.81
CA GLN A 157 -12.78 -3.00 -14.71
C GLN A 157 -13.89 -3.58 -13.84
N HIS A 158 -14.72 -4.44 -14.42
CA HIS A 158 -15.87 -5.03 -13.76
C HIS A 158 -15.78 -6.54 -13.68
N SER A 159 -16.44 -7.10 -12.66
CA SER A 159 -16.60 -8.55 -12.53
C SER A 159 -17.39 -9.11 -13.72
N GLY A 160 -16.92 -10.20 -14.31
CA GLY A 160 -17.55 -10.84 -15.47
C GLY A 160 -17.33 -10.14 -16.82
N GLN A 161 -16.79 -8.92 -16.85
CA GLN A 161 -16.42 -8.23 -18.08
C GLN A 161 -15.35 -9.04 -18.85
N PRO A 162 -15.45 -9.21 -20.18
CA PRO A 162 -14.35 -9.74 -20.97
C PRO A 162 -13.09 -8.89 -20.82
N MET A 163 -11.91 -9.51 -20.86
CA MET A 163 -10.64 -8.79 -20.81
C MET A 163 -10.49 -7.93 -22.08
N GLY A 164 -10.25 -6.64 -21.89
CA GLY A 164 -9.79 -5.72 -22.92
C GLY A 164 -8.28 -5.54 -22.87
N GLN A 165 -7.75 -4.59 -23.63
CA GLN A 165 -6.33 -4.23 -23.62
C GLN A 165 -6.15 -2.85 -23.00
N CYS A 166 -5.43 -2.75 -21.89
CA CYS A 166 -5.09 -1.48 -21.24
C CYS A 166 -3.68 -1.06 -21.61
N PRO A 167 -3.48 0.18 -22.09
CA PRO A 167 -2.15 0.78 -22.17
C PRO A 167 -1.50 0.82 -20.80
N PHE A 168 -0.20 0.54 -20.73
CA PHE A 168 0.58 0.65 -19.52
C PHE A 168 1.92 1.33 -19.73
N ARG A 169 2.46 1.86 -18.64
CA ARG A 169 3.87 2.20 -18.48
C ARG A 169 4.40 1.54 -17.23
N VAL A 170 5.64 1.06 -17.28
CA VAL A 170 6.33 0.49 -16.13
C VAL A 170 7.64 1.23 -15.92
N MET A 171 8.01 1.49 -14.68
CA MET A 171 9.32 1.97 -14.26
C MET A 171 9.93 0.88 -13.38
N ARG A 172 11.10 0.36 -13.78
CA ARG A 172 11.82 -0.69 -13.05
C ARG A 172 13.00 -0.10 -12.28
N GLN A 173 13.35 -0.73 -11.17
CA GLN A 173 14.50 -0.40 -10.35
C GLN A 173 15.49 -1.57 -10.33
N ALA A 174 16.77 -1.28 -10.11
CA ALA A 174 17.85 -2.28 -10.16
C ALA A 174 17.74 -3.37 -9.07
N ASN A 175 16.99 -3.12 -8.00
CA ASN A 175 16.72 -4.06 -6.91
C ASN A 175 15.56 -5.03 -7.20
N GLY A 176 14.96 -4.96 -8.40
CA GLY A 176 13.81 -5.77 -8.80
C GLY A 176 12.45 -5.17 -8.43
N ASP A 177 12.40 -4.00 -7.80
CA ASP A 177 11.15 -3.28 -7.58
C ASP A 177 10.68 -2.63 -8.88
N ALA A 178 9.37 -2.51 -9.03
CA ALA A 178 8.79 -1.85 -10.19
C ALA A 178 7.48 -1.14 -9.86
N THR A 179 7.13 -0.16 -10.68
CA THR A 179 5.82 0.49 -10.63
C THR A 179 5.22 0.47 -12.00
N LEU A 180 4.02 -0.11 -12.11
CA LEU A 180 3.28 -0.25 -13.34
C LEU A 180 2.01 0.59 -13.25
N THR A 181 1.87 1.56 -14.14
CA THR A 181 0.67 2.40 -14.27
C THR A 181 -0.10 1.96 -15.50
N LEU A 182 -1.37 1.57 -15.32
CA LEU A 182 -2.31 1.26 -16.39
C LEU A 182 -3.27 2.41 -16.62
N THR A 183 -3.65 2.62 -17.88
CA THR A 183 -4.80 3.47 -18.25
C THR A 183 -5.99 2.56 -18.53
N LEU A 184 -7.03 2.67 -17.69
CA LEU A 184 -8.26 1.89 -17.79
C LEU A 184 -9.18 2.42 -18.91
N PRO A 185 -10.16 1.63 -19.39
CA PRO A 185 -11.10 2.06 -20.43
C PRO A 185 -11.81 3.39 -20.15
N ASP A 186 -12.17 3.65 -18.89
CA ASP A 186 -12.76 4.92 -18.44
C ASP A 186 -11.76 6.08 -18.26
N GLN A 187 -10.53 5.92 -18.76
CA GLN A 187 -9.42 6.87 -18.67
C GLN A 187 -8.85 7.10 -17.26
N ARG A 188 -9.36 6.40 -16.23
CA ARG A 188 -8.69 6.41 -14.92
C ARG A 188 -7.35 5.70 -15.01
N GLN A 189 -6.41 6.12 -14.16
CA GLN A 189 -5.15 5.41 -14.00
C GLN A 189 -5.21 4.51 -12.78
N ARG A 190 -4.64 3.30 -12.92
CA ARG A 190 -4.36 2.38 -11.81
C ARG A 190 -2.86 2.22 -11.70
N THR A 191 -2.31 2.40 -10.51
CA THR A 191 -0.89 2.11 -10.25
C THR A 191 -0.76 0.86 -9.41
N LEU A 192 0.03 -0.09 -9.91
CA LEU A 192 0.41 -1.32 -9.24
C LEU A 192 1.88 -1.22 -8.85
N PHE A 193 2.18 -1.52 -7.58
CA PHE A 193 3.51 -1.52 -7.02
C PHE A 193 4.01 -2.95 -6.91
N PHE A 194 5.28 -3.16 -7.23
CA PHE A 194 5.94 -4.45 -7.18
C PHE A 194 7.21 -4.35 -6.34
N SER A 195 7.48 -5.38 -5.54
CA SER A 195 8.75 -5.53 -4.86
C SER A 195 9.40 -6.85 -5.22
N HIS A 196 10.69 -6.82 -5.57
CA HIS A 196 11.45 -7.99 -6.01
C HIS A 196 10.70 -8.84 -7.06
N GLY A 197 10.09 -8.19 -8.06
CA GLY A 197 9.33 -8.81 -9.14
C GLY A 197 7.91 -9.29 -8.79
N LYS A 198 7.47 -9.18 -7.53
CA LYS A 198 6.14 -9.66 -7.09
C LYS A 198 5.16 -8.51 -6.87
N PRO A 199 3.85 -8.70 -7.14
CA PRO A 199 2.84 -7.70 -6.83
C PRO A 199 2.78 -7.43 -5.33
N LEU A 200 2.88 -6.16 -4.99
CA LEU A 200 2.99 -5.64 -3.62
C LEU A 200 1.66 -4.99 -3.21
N SER A 201 1.21 -3.98 -3.97
CA SER A 201 -0.03 -3.26 -3.69
C SER A 201 -0.54 -2.51 -4.91
N ALA A 202 -1.65 -1.81 -4.75
CA ALA A 202 -2.18 -0.86 -5.72
C ALA A 202 -2.54 0.46 -5.04
N ASP A 203 -2.64 1.55 -5.81
CA ASP A 203 -3.10 2.87 -5.36
C ASP A 203 -4.62 2.92 -5.10
N LEU A 204 -5.14 1.89 -4.42
CA LEU A 204 -6.53 1.78 -4.01
C LEU A 204 -6.86 2.82 -2.93
N SER A 205 -8.06 3.37 -3.03
CA SER A 205 -8.57 4.41 -2.16
C SER A 205 -10.02 4.12 -1.75
N GLN A 206 -10.52 4.89 -0.80
CA GLN A 206 -11.93 4.80 -0.39
C GLN A 206 -12.90 5.09 -1.55
N ALA A 207 -12.47 5.84 -2.57
CA ALA A 207 -13.28 6.11 -3.75
C ALA A 207 -13.49 4.87 -4.63
N ASP A 208 -12.64 3.85 -4.50
CA ASP A 208 -12.76 2.59 -5.23
C ASP A 208 -13.80 1.64 -4.57
N GLY A 209 -14.21 1.92 -3.33
CA GLY A 209 -15.17 1.13 -2.56
C GLY A 209 -14.62 -0.20 -2.06
N ASP A 210 -14.23 -1.09 -2.96
CA ASP A 210 -13.58 -2.37 -2.63
C ASP A 210 -12.06 -2.24 -2.73
N MET A 211 -11.40 -2.11 -1.58
CA MET A 211 -9.95 -1.95 -1.49
C MET A 211 -9.18 -3.27 -1.39
N ARG A 212 -9.81 -4.42 -1.65
CA ARG A 212 -9.11 -5.71 -1.62
C ARG A 212 -8.10 -5.79 -2.75
N PHE A 213 -6.84 -6.00 -2.40
CA PHE A 213 -5.77 -6.33 -3.31
C PHE A 213 -5.42 -7.82 -3.16
N THR A 214 -5.58 -8.61 -4.20
CA THR A 214 -5.15 -10.01 -4.22
C THR A 214 -4.43 -10.32 -5.50
N TRP A 215 -3.53 -11.30 -5.46
CA TRP A 215 -2.87 -11.77 -6.67
C TRP A 215 -2.55 -13.26 -6.59
N GLN A 216 -2.37 -13.87 -7.75
CA GLN A 216 -1.90 -15.23 -7.93
C GLN A 216 -0.92 -15.25 -9.10
N GLN A 217 -0.04 -16.24 -9.13
CA GLN A 217 0.86 -16.46 -10.25
C GLN A 217 0.50 -17.79 -10.91
N GLN A 218 0.39 -17.78 -12.24
CA GLN A 218 0.23 -18.94 -13.09
C GLN A 218 1.39 -18.92 -14.09
N ASP A 219 2.39 -19.79 -13.88
CA ASP A 219 3.64 -19.79 -14.65
C ASP A 219 4.31 -18.41 -14.64
N ASP A 220 4.42 -17.75 -15.79
CA ASP A 220 4.98 -16.42 -15.96
C ASP A 220 3.93 -15.31 -15.87
N LEU A 221 2.65 -15.63 -15.66
CA LEU A 221 1.55 -14.67 -15.63
C LEU A 221 1.11 -14.32 -14.20
N LEU A 222 1.11 -13.03 -13.89
CA LEU A 222 0.60 -12.47 -12.63
C LEU A 222 -0.86 -12.09 -12.82
N LEU A 223 -1.76 -12.78 -12.12
CA LEU A 223 -3.18 -12.51 -12.06
C LEU A 223 -3.47 -11.62 -10.85
N ILE A 224 -3.76 -10.34 -11.07
CA ILE A 224 -3.97 -9.36 -10.00
C ILE A 224 -5.42 -8.91 -9.97
N ARG A 225 -5.99 -8.77 -8.77
CA ARG A 225 -7.30 -8.18 -8.50
C ARG A 225 -7.17 -6.97 -7.60
N CYS A 226 -7.80 -5.89 -8.02
CA CYS A 226 -7.94 -4.65 -7.26
C CYS A 226 -9.45 -4.37 -7.13
N GLY A 227 -10.07 -4.85 -6.05
CA GLY A 227 -11.52 -4.89 -5.91
C GLY A 227 -12.17 -5.68 -7.06
N GLN A 228 -12.91 -4.99 -7.92
CA GLN A 228 -13.53 -5.59 -9.11
C GLN A 228 -12.63 -5.62 -10.34
N GLU A 229 -11.55 -4.85 -10.35
CA GLU A 229 -10.61 -4.76 -11.45
C GLU A 229 -9.76 -6.04 -11.51
N ARG A 230 -9.42 -6.48 -12.73
CA ARG A 230 -8.60 -7.66 -13.01
C ARG A 230 -7.51 -7.30 -14.01
N TYR A 231 -6.31 -7.82 -13.77
CA TYR A 231 -5.14 -7.62 -14.60
C TYR A 231 -4.40 -8.95 -14.81
N GLU A 232 -3.94 -9.17 -16.04
CA GLU A 232 -3.05 -10.27 -16.39
C GLU A 232 -1.72 -9.67 -16.85
N ILE A 233 -0.67 -9.87 -16.06
CA ILE A 233 0.61 -9.18 -16.25
C ILE A 233 1.72 -10.21 -16.40
N PRO A 234 2.35 -10.33 -17.59
CA PRO A 234 3.52 -11.17 -17.74
C PRO A 234 4.64 -10.69 -16.82
N SER A 235 5.34 -11.62 -16.17
CA SER A 235 6.41 -11.31 -15.22
C SER A 235 7.53 -10.52 -15.89
N ALA A 236 7.85 -10.82 -17.16
CA ALA A 236 8.77 -10.07 -18.01
C ALA A 236 8.43 -8.57 -18.14
N ALA A 237 7.13 -8.19 -18.07
CA ALA A 237 6.75 -6.79 -18.04
C ALA A 237 7.30 -6.08 -16.79
N ILE A 238 7.51 -6.81 -15.69
CA ILE A 238 8.00 -6.30 -14.42
C ILE A 238 9.52 -6.44 -14.31
N THR A 239 10.09 -7.59 -14.66
CA THR A 239 11.51 -7.91 -14.51
C THR A 239 12.37 -7.40 -15.68
N GLY A 240 11.81 -7.34 -16.89
CA GLY A 240 12.48 -6.82 -18.09
C GLY A 240 13.38 -7.80 -18.83
N ASP A 241 13.23 -9.10 -18.56
CA ASP A 241 13.90 -10.24 -19.22
C ASP A 241 13.01 -10.96 -20.25
#